data_AF-A0A0W0Z0T2-F1
#
_entry.id   AF-A0A0W0Z0T2-F1
#
_cell.length_a   1.000
_cell.length_b   1.000
_cell.length_c   1.000
_cell.angle_alpha   90.00
_cell.angle_beta   90.00
_cell.angle_gamma   90.00
#
_symmetry.space_group_name_H-M   'P 1'
#
loop_
_entity.id
_entity.type
_entity.pdbx_description
1 polymer ?
#
loop_
_entity_poly.entity_id
_entity_poly.type
_entity_poly.pdbx_seq_one_letter_code
_entity_poly.pdbx_strand_id
1 'polypeptide(L)'
;MIYKAGLNRESEAVISDHFMHRINQDLNLERYQSIEFSKRALVLDSNQLIEQLIPSLLAASEQFILKRVSATKIRARKNFKEYGVSNANELGLVELITEVMFDRQFLKGPKLNCSRLLLAEKIKVSVEKQEVIKLVIPALPYKSSSPLKSRGTSPDLSEISFLLGLAEIVKTMSLIYKEKITTTNETMAIFTVISDGSRFNTFLNEPQEAIKAYQDQLRWWINKLNLSNFIKILDYQFVMENYLSKKLYLEKKRIRDEVRQLYNTLMVPLLNPQNMLQTLSKAISLDPDPESCNAEGRFIPLFKSLIYTIRYKILIRYAKQNEEHYLALYSDITKHLFEPYTQLKEDDLARVETFITNPQQQSRVTQIQCYEYLRQAMLKEVWQATINYIAEIRSDRDLAVDPISSCFTDHIRWTIHAKSGQMAILTTTATGDPIQPWHGTGVFKLTKNNKIKIYTLPVLLLEGEKAVPVLIVNKGLTPDFITQSQPFFYIHRELTYKNVNELLDKISKNIIRNRKL
;
A
#
# COMPACT_ATOMS: atom_id res chain seq x y z
N MET A 1 -7.33 29.80 -8.75
CA MET A 1 -5.98 29.27 -8.45
C MET A 1 -5.89 27.86 -9.05
N ILE A 2 -4.82 27.59 -9.78
CA ILE A 2 -4.72 26.56 -10.84
C ILE A 2 -4.32 25.19 -10.28
N TYR A 3 -4.87 24.12 -10.85
CA TYR A 3 -4.45 22.73 -10.67
C TYR A 3 -2.93 22.58 -10.85
N LYS A 4 -2.20 22.26 -9.77
CA LYS A 4 -0.79 21.83 -9.84
C LYS A 4 -0.67 20.44 -9.27
N ALA A 5 -0.55 19.45 -10.16
CA ALA A 5 -0.20 18.09 -9.76
C ALA A 5 1.24 18.07 -9.23
N GLY A 6 1.43 17.57 -8.01
CA GLY A 6 2.76 17.48 -7.42
C GLY A 6 2.71 17.11 -5.94
N LEU A 7 3.89 16.83 -5.40
CA LEU A 7 4.14 16.64 -3.98
C LEU A 7 4.15 18.01 -3.29
N ASN A 8 3.37 18.19 -2.22
CA ASN A 8 3.24 19.48 -1.55
C ASN A 8 4.35 19.63 -0.49
N ARG A 9 5.16 20.69 -0.60
CA ARG A 9 6.24 20.99 0.34
C ARG A 9 5.70 21.26 1.75
N GLU A 10 4.52 21.86 1.89
CA GLU A 10 3.97 22.32 3.17
C GLU A 10 3.20 21.24 3.95
N SER A 11 2.47 20.37 3.25
CA SER A 11 1.66 19.30 3.86
C SER A 11 1.57 18.05 2.98
N GLU A 12 2.03 16.94 3.52
CA GLU A 12 2.06 15.62 2.91
C GLU A 12 1.58 14.57 3.91
N ALA A 13 0.34 14.13 3.74
CA ALA A 13 -0.18 12.93 4.40
C ALA A 13 0.44 11.63 3.81
N VAL A 14 1.76 11.62 3.60
CA VAL A 14 2.54 10.54 2.97
C VAL A 14 2.91 9.46 3.97
N ILE A 15 3.00 9.80 5.26
CA ILE A 15 3.49 8.89 6.27
C ILE A 15 2.33 8.47 7.15
N SER A 16 1.93 7.20 7.07
CA SER A 16 0.91 6.65 7.94
C SER A 16 1.39 6.72 9.39
N ASP A 17 0.66 7.46 10.23
CA ASP A 17 0.87 7.53 11.67
C ASP A 17 1.03 6.14 12.28
N HIS A 18 2.07 6.01 13.13
CA HIS A 18 2.40 5.14 14.27
C HIS A 18 1.56 3.88 14.60
N PHE A 19 0.74 3.38 13.69
CA PHE A 19 -0.25 2.33 13.91
C PHE A 19 0.41 0.99 14.20
N MET A 20 1.41 0.61 13.38
CA MET A 20 2.15 -0.62 13.62
C MET A 20 2.95 -0.57 14.91
N HIS A 21 3.47 0.60 15.29
CA HIS A 21 4.16 0.75 16.57
C HIS A 21 3.20 0.49 17.73
N ARG A 22 2.02 1.13 17.73
CA ARG A 22 0.99 0.91 18.76
C ARG A 22 0.55 -0.55 18.84
N ILE A 23 0.30 -1.20 17.70
CA ILE A 23 -0.10 -2.62 17.67
C ILE A 23 1.01 -3.52 18.20
N ASN A 24 2.27 -3.27 17.81
CA ASN A 24 3.38 -4.12 18.24
C ASN A 24 3.67 -4.03 19.74
N GLN A 25 3.26 -2.92 20.39
CA GLN A 25 3.39 -2.73 21.84
C GLN A 25 2.25 -3.37 22.64
N ASP A 26 1.15 -3.80 21.99
CA ASP A 26 0.09 -4.52 22.69
C ASP A 26 0.51 -5.97 22.97
N LEU A 27 0.83 -6.26 24.23
CA LEU A 27 1.25 -7.59 24.67
C LEU A 27 0.16 -8.66 24.53
N ASN A 28 -1.11 -8.28 24.31
CA ASN A 28 -2.19 -9.23 24.05
C ASN A 28 -2.24 -9.68 22.59
N LEU A 29 -1.50 -9.01 21.70
CA LEU A 29 -1.45 -9.34 20.30
C LEU A 29 -0.23 -10.20 20.01
N GLU A 30 -0.51 -11.43 19.61
CA GLU A 30 0.52 -12.37 19.17
C GLU A 30 0.12 -13.01 17.85
N ARG A 31 1.14 -13.35 17.07
CA ARG A 31 0.96 -14.15 15.88
C ARG A 31 0.78 -15.61 16.25
N TYR A 32 0.01 -16.32 15.44
CA TYR A 32 -0.07 -17.77 15.56
C TYR A 32 1.29 -18.41 15.30
N GLN A 33 1.70 -19.28 16.20
CA GLN A 33 2.81 -20.20 15.94
C GLN A 33 2.45 -21.15 14.79
N SER A 34 3.44 -21.74 14.13
CA SER A 34 3.20 -22.60 12.94
C SER A 34 2.15 -23.69 13.19
N ILE A 35 2.22 -24.37 14.34
CA ILE A 35 1.26 -25.42 14.72
C ILE A 35 -0.15 -24.85 14.92
N GLU A 36 -0.28 -23.71 15.60
CA GLU A 36 -1.58 -23.06 15.80
C GLU A 36 -2.16 -22.56 14.49
N PHE A 37 -1.33 -21.94 13.65
CA PHE A 37 -1.72 -21.46 12.33
C PHE A 37 -2.29 -22.61 11.50
N SER A 38 -1.59 -23.75 11.40
CA SER A 38 -2.06 -24.92 10.67
C SER A 38 -3.35 -25.50 11.24
N LYS A 39 -3.51 -25.53 12.57
CA LYS A 39 -4.75 -26.02 13.22
C LYS A 39 -5.95 -25.11 12.97
N ARG A 40 -5.73 -23.79 12.91
CA ARG A 40 -6.79 -22.81 12.68
C ARG A 40 -7.09 -22.62 11.20
N ALA A 41 -6.13 -22.88 10.32
CA ALA A 41 -6.28 -22.61 8.90
C ALA A 41 -7.46 -23.38 8.30
N LEU A 42 -8.35 -22.63 7.66
CA LEU A 42 -9.37 -23.18 6.80
C LEU A 42 -8.76 -23.38 5.41
N VAL A 43 -9.02 -24.54 4.82
CA VAL A 43 -8.58 -24.82 3.44
C VAL A 43 -9.75 -24.59 2.48
N LEU A 44 -9.49 -23.81 1.44
CA LEU A 44 -10.38 -23.57 0.32
C LEU A 44 -9.78 -24.22 -0.93
N ASP A 45 -10.57 -25.00 -1.65
CA ASP A 45 -10.15 -25.55 -2.93
C ASP A 45 -10.09 -24.46 -4.01
N SER A 46 -9.14 -24.56 -4.95
CA SER A 46 -9.01 -23.60 -6.05
C SER A 46 -10.31 -23.44 -6.87
N ASN A 47 -11.11 -24.49 -7.02
CA ASN A 47 -12.39 -24.41 -7.71
C ASN A 47 -13.41 -23.61 -6.90
N GLN A 48 -13.48 -23.79 -5.58
CA GLN A 48 -14.35 -22.99 -4.73
C GLN A 48 -13.97 -21.49 -4.78
N LEU A 49 -12.68 -21.19 -4.86
CA LEU A 49 -12.22 -19.81 -5.08
C LEU A 49 -12.71 -19.26 -6.42
N ILE A 50 -12.45 -19.97 -7.52
CA ILE A 50 -12.70 -19.49 -8.88
C ILE A 50 -14.18 -19.52 -9.28
N GLU A 51 -14.93 -20.51 -8.83
CA GLU A 51 -16.32 -20.76 -9.25
C GLU A 51 -17.34 -20.21 -8.26
N GLN A 52 -16.95 -19.89 -7.02
CA GLN A 52 -17.88 -19.36 -6.01
C GLN A 52 -17.44 -17.99 -5.50
N LEU A 53 -16.26 -17.91 -4.85
CA LEU A 53 -15.86 -16.66 -4.20
C LEU A 53 -15.67 -15.52 -5.20
N ILE A 54 -14.87 -15.72 -6.25
CA ILE A 54 -14.60 -14.69 -7.25
C ILE A 54 -15.89 -14.20 -7.94
N PRO A 55 -16.80 -15.07 -8.42
CA PRO A 55 -18.10 -14.65 -8.96
C PRO A 55 -18.93 -13.82 -7.97
N SER A 56 -18.96 -14.19 -6.69
CA SER A 56 -19.63 -13.38 -5.65
C SER A 56 -19.04 -11.98 -5.52
N LEU A 57 -17.70 -11.83 -5.58
CA LEU A 57 -17.05 -10.52 -5.54
C LEU A 57 -17.39 -9.68 -6.77
N LEU A 58 -17.41 -10.30 -7.96
CA LEU A 58 -17.73 -9.64 -9.22
C LEU A 58 -19.19 -9.18 -9.24
N ALA A 59 -20.13 -10.04 -8.87
CA ALA A 59 -21.56 -9.71 -8.78
C ALA A 59 -21.82 -8.54 -7.80
N ALA A 60 -21.17 -8.56 -6.64
CA ALA A 60 -21.25 -7.46 -5.68
C ALA A 60 -20.67 -6.14 -6.21
N SER A 61 -19.60 -6.23 -7.03
CA SER A 61 -19.00 -5.08 -7.71
C SER A 61 -19.94 -4.51 -8.77
N GLU A 62 -20.60 -5.35 -9.56
CA GLU A 62 -21.60 -4.93 -10.56
C GLU A 62 -22.79 -4.22 -9.92
N GLN A 63 -23.36 -4.79 -8.85
CA GLN A 63 -24.43 -4.13 -8.11
C GLN A 63 -24.00 -2.78 -7.53
N PHE A 64 -22.76 -2.70 -7.04
CA PHE A 64 -22.21 -1.45 -6.54
C PHE A 64 -22.04 -0.41 -7.66
N ILE A 65 -21.48 -0.80 -8.81
CA ILE A 65 -21.32 0.05 -10.00
C ILE A 65 -22.68 0.65 -10.42
N LEU A 66 -23.74 -0.17 -10.56
CA LEU A 66 -25.07 0.32 -10.92
C LEU A 66 -25.60 1.36 -9.92
N LYS A 67 -25.42 1.11 -8.62
CA LYS A 67 -25.76 2.09 -7.57
C LYS A 67 -24.94 3.38 -7.71
N ARG A 68 -23.68 3.30 -8.17
CA ARG A 68 -22.81 4.47 -8.36
C ARG A 68 -23.16 5.27 -9.60
N VAL A 69 -23.60 4.63 -10.68
CA VAL A 69 -24.14 5.31 -11.86
C VAL A 69 -25.31 6.22 -11.48
N SER A 70 -26.32 5.66 -10.79
CA SER A 70 -27.50 6.43 -10.34
C SER A 70 -27.12 7.55 -9.37
N ALA A 71 -26.25 7.26 -8.39
CA ALA A 71 -25.79 8.26 -7.42
C ALA A 71 -25.00 9.40 -8.10
N THR A 72 -24.21 9.09 -9.13
CA THR A 72 -23.44 10.09 -9.89
C THR A 72 -24.35 11.06 -10.61
N LYS A 73 -25.40 10.59 -11.30
CA LYS A 73 -26.38 11.45 -11.98
C LYS A 73 -27.06 12.43 -11.01
N ILE A 74 -27.46 11.94 -9.84
CA ILE A 74 -28.09 12.77 -8.79
C ILE A 74 -27.09 13.83 -8.28
N ARG A 75 -25.85 13.45 -8.00
CA ARG A 75 -24.84 14.38 -7.50
C ARG A 75 -24.43 15.42 -8.54
N ALA A 76 -24.28 15.03 -9.81
CA ALA A 76 -23.92 15.95 -10.88
C ALA A 76 -24.97 17.06 -10.98
N ARG A 77 -26.26 16.71 -10.97
CA ARG A 77 -27.38 17.67 -10.93
C ARG A 77 -27.34 18.58 -9.73
N LYS A 78 -26.92 18.09 -8.56
CA LYS A 78 -26.76 18.93 -7.36
C LYS A 78 -25.58 19.91 -7.49
N ASN A 79 -24.50 19.48 -8.14
CA ASN A 79 -23.24 20.22 -8.22
C ASN A 79 -23.05 20.94 -9.57
N PHE A 80 -24.10 21.10 -10.38
CA PHE A 80 -24.00 21.58 -11.77
C PHE A 80 -23.24 22.92 -11.91
N LYS A 81 -23.42 23.83 -10.95
CA LYS A 81 -22.74 25.13 -10.91
C LYS A 81 -21.20 24.99 -10.80
N GLU A 82 -20.70 23.92 -10.19
CA GLU A 82 -19.26 23.67 -10.08
C GLU A 82 -18.61 23.27 -11.41
N TYR A 83 -19.43 22.95 -12.42
CA TYR A 83 -19.02 22.71 -13.80
C TYR A 83 -19.14 23.96 -14.70
N GLY A 84 -19.47 25.12 -14.13
CA GLY A 84 -19.69 26.35 -14.91
C GLY A 84 -20.99 26.34 -15.73
N VAL A 85 -21.91 25.43 -15.42
CA VAL A 85 -23.19 25.26 -16.13
C VAL A 85 -24.29 26.05 -15.43
N SER A 86 -25.19 26.68 -16.19
CA SER A 86 -26.25 27.56 -15.68
C SER A 86 -27.49 26.80 -15.20
N ASN A 87 -27.73 25.60 -15.74
CA ASN A 87 -28.86 24.74 -15.36
C ASN A 87 -28.44 23.27 -15.24
N ALA A 88 -29.00 22.53 -14.28
CA ALA A 88 -28.77 21.09 -14.13
C ALA A 88 -29.21 20.25 -15.35
N ASN A 89 -30.11 20.76 -16.18
CA ASN A 89 -30.56 20.09 -17.41
C ASN A 89 -29.55 20.20 -18.57
N GLU A 90 -28.58 21.11 -18.47
CA GLU A 90 -27.52 21.30 -19.47
C GLU A 90 -26.31 20.38 -19.22
N LEU A 91 -26.35 19.55 -18.18
CA LEU A 91 -25.28 18.60 -17.88
C LEU A 91 -25.12 17.58 -19.02
N GLY A 92 -23.93 17.56 -19.61
CA GLY A 92 -23.54 16.63 -20.63
C GLY A 92 -22.85 15.39 -20.08
N LEU A 93 -22.31 14.61 -21.01
CA LEU A 93 -21.60 13.37 -20.69
C LEU A 93 -20.29 13.62 -19.94
N VAL A 94 -19.59 14.71 -20.27
CA VAL A 94 -18.30 15.08 -19.68
C VAL A 94 -18.46 15.35 -18.17
N GLU A 95 -19.49 16.10 -17.77
CA GLU A 95 -19.74 16.42 -16.37
C GLU A 95 -20.15 15.18 -15.57
N LEU A 96 -20.95 14.29 -16.16
CA LEU A 96 -21.35 13.03 -15.53
C LEU A 96 -20.15 12.11 -15.29
N ILE A 97 -19.29 11.93 -16.29
CA ILE A 97 -18.06 11.13 -16.16
C ILE A 97 -17.14 11.75 -15.11
N THR A 98 -17.00 13.07 -15.12
CA THR A 98 -16.17 13.79 -14.14
C THR A 98 -16.68 13.57 -12.70
N GLU A 99 -18.00 13.63 -12.48
CA GLU A 99 -18.60 13.45 -11.16
C GLU A 99 -18.40 12.05 -10.58
N VAL A 100 -18.14 11.02 -11.40
CA VAL A 100 -17.78 9.67 -10.91
C VAL A 100 -16.56 9.76 -10.01
N MET A 101 -15.53 10.49 -10.43
CA MET A 101 -14.26 10.56 -9.70
C MET A 101 -14.37 11.36 -8.39
N PHE A 102 -15.44 12.15 -8.23
CA PHE A 102 -15.75 12.86 -6.98
C PHE A 102 -16.74 12.10 -6.06
N ASP A 103 -17.09 10.85 -6.37
CA ASP A 103 -17.87 10.00 -5.48
C ASP A 103 -17.11 9.76 -4.17
N ARG A 104 -17.73 10.00 -3.03
CA ARG A 104 -17.13 9.72 -1.70
C ARG A 104 -16.88 8.22 -1.46
N GLN A 105 -17.46 7.36 -2.28
CA GLN A 105 -17.17 5.93 -2.30
C GLN A 105 -15.88 5.61 -3.07
N PHE A 106 -15.29 6.56 -3.79
CA PHE A 106 -14.03 6.40 -4.54
C PHE A 106 -12.95 7.40 -4.09
N LEU A 107 -13.32 8.62 -3.71
CA LEU A 107 -12.42 9.71 -3.39
C LEU A 107 -12.13 9.80 -1.87
N LYS A 108 -10.85 9.87 -1.53
CA LYS A 108 -10.31 10.20 -0.21
C LYS A 108 -9.98 11.70 -0.15
N GLY A 109 -10.20 12.31 1.01
CA GLY A 109 -9.83 13.71 1.27
C GLY A 109 -10.81 14.76 0.73
N PRO A 110 -10.43 16.04 0.80
CA PRO A 110 -11.27 17.17 0.39
C PRO A 110 -11.51 17.18 -1.12
N LYS A 111 -12.74 17.49 -1.53
CA LYS A 111 -13.09 17.67 -2.96
C LYS A 111 -12.37 18.88 -3.58
N LEU A 112 -12.00 19.87 -2.77
CA LEU A 112 -11.30 21.08 -3.20
C LEU A 112 -9.89 20.82 -3.74
N ASN A 113 -9.34 19.62 -3.52
CA ASN A 113 -8.06 19.23 -4.08
C ASN A 113 -8.06 19.27 -5.61
N CYS A 114 -9.20 19.06 -6.26
CA CYS A 114 -9.34 19.12 -7.72
C CYS A 114 -10.58 19.93 -8.11
N SER A 115 -10.43 20.83 -9.10
CA SER A 115 -11.57 21.55 -9.67
C SER A 115 -12.36 20.63 -10.61
N ARG A 116 -13.69 20.59 -10.43
CA ARG A 116 -14.60 19.88 -11.33
C ARG A 116 -14.54 20.43 -12.75
N LEU A 117 -14.59 21.75 -12.89
CA LEU A 117 -14.50 22.43 -14.19
C LEU A 117 -13.21 22.08 -14.93
N LEU A 118 -12.05 22.23 -14.29
CA LEU A 118 -10.75 21.94 -14.94
C LEU A 118 -10.61 20.46 -15.31
N LEU A 119 -11.14 19.55 -14.48
CA LEU A 119 -11.10 18.12 -14.77
C LEU A 119 -12.05 17.75 -15.91
N ALA A 120 -13.24 18.37 -15.96
CA ALA A 120 -14.18 18.23 -17.06
C ALA A 120 -13.57 18.73 -18.38
N GLU A 121 -12.93 19.90 -18.39
CA GLU A 121 -12.20 20.43 -19.56
C GLU A 121 -11.11 19.46 -20.04
N LYS A 122 -10.34 18.84 -19.13
CA LYS A 122 -9.33 17.84 -19.48
C LYS A 122 -9.93 16.59 -20.13
N ILE A 123 -11.11 16.16 -19.68
CA ILE A 123 -11.79 14.96 -20.19
C ILE A 123 -12.54 15.23 -21.49
N LYS A 124 -12.98 16.47 -21.70
CA LYS A 124 -13.80 16.90 -22.84
C LYS A 124 -13.19 16.44 -24.17
N VAL A 125 -11.89 16.66 -24.37
CA VAL A 125 -11.18 16.27 -25.60
C VAL A 125 -11.29 14.77 -25.87
N SER A 126 -11.07 13.92 -24.85
CA SER A 126 -11.17 12.47 -25.01
C SER A 126 -12.61 12.03 -25.30
N VAL A 127 -13.60 12.63 -24.65
CA VAL A 127 -15.02 12.32 -24.90
C VAL A 127 -15.46 12.74 -26.31
N GLU A 128 -15.09 13.93 -26.75
CA GLU A 128 -15.43 14.44 -28.10
C GLU A 128 -14.79 13.60 -29.21
N LYS A 129 -13.55 13.13 -29.00
CA LYS A 129 -12.83 12.26 -29.93
C LYS A 129 -13.16 10.77 -29.77
N GLN A 130 -14.00 10.40 -28.81
CA GLN A 130 -14.29 9.01 -28.46
C GLN A 130 -13.04 8.18 -28.12
N GLU A 131 -12.03 8.84 -27.56
CA GLU A 131 -10.78 8.25 -27.10
C GLU A 131 -10.90 7.79 -25.63
N VAL A 132 -10.10 6.79 -25.27
CA VAL A 132 -10.05 6.27 -23.90
C VAL A 132 -9.50 7.35 -22.95
N ILE A 133 -10.24 7.62 -21.87
CA ILE A 133 -9.80 8.47 -20.77
C ILE A 133 -8.74 7.71 -19.96
N LYS A 134 -7.52 8.23 -19.96
CA LYS A 134 -6.38 7.57 -19.31
C LYS A 134 -6.22 8.08 -17.88
N LEU A 135 -6.10 7.16 -16.94
CA LEU A 135 -5.91 7.42 -15.51
C LEU A 135 -4.57 6.81 -15.08
N VAL A 136 -3.82 7.46 -14.19
CA VAL A 136 -2.54 6.92 -13.71
C VAL A 136 -2.43 7.00 -12.19
N ILE A 137 -2.02 5.91 -11.54
CA ILE A 137 -1.85 5.84 -10.08
C ILE A 137 -0.56 5.07 -9.69
N PRO A 138 0.36 5.66 -8.92
CA PRO A 138 1.41 4.90 -8.26
C PRO A 138 0.82 4.14 -7.07
N ALA A 139 0.92 2.81 -7.11
CA ALA A 139 0.40 1.90 -6.09
C ALA A 139 0.93 0.47 -6.34
N LEU A 140 0.69 -0.42 -5.38
CA LEU A 140 1.06 -1.84 -5.47
C LEU A 140 2.57 -2.05 -5.70
N PRO A 141 3.45 -1.55 -4.80
CA PRO A 141 4.90 -1.72 -4.93
C PRO A 141 5.30 -3.20 -4.89
N TYR A 142 4.99 -3.85 -3.77
CA TYR A 142 5.21 -5.26 -3.46
C TYR A 142 4.56 -5.56 -2.11
N LYS A 143 4.22 -6.83 -1.85
CA LYS A 143 3.71 -7.24 -0.54
C LYS A 143 4.81 -7.13 0.51
N SER A 144 4.58 -6.34 1.57
CA SER A 144 5.53 -6.10 2.65
C SER A 144 6.10 -7.40 3.21
N SER A 145 7.43 -7.55 3.24
CA SER A 145 8.11 -8.70 3.86
C SER A 145 8.14 -8.64 5.39
N SER A 146 7.62 -7.58 6.03
CA SER A 146 7.52 -7.51 7.49
C SER A 146 6.61 -8.64 8.03
N PRO A 147 7.14 -9.49 8.92
CA PRO A 147 6.39 -10.58 9.57
C PRO A 147 5.13 -10.14 10.31
N LEU A 148 5.06 -8.88 10.74
CA LEU A 148 3.92 -8.35 11.49
C LEU A 148 2.78 -7.89 10.58
N LYS A 149 3.10 -7.57 9.31
CA LYS A 149 2.15 -7.06 8.33
C LYS A 149 1.58 -8.17 7.46
N SER A 150 2.40 -9.14 7.04
CA SER A 150 2.01 -10.22 6.13
C SER A 150 2.67 -11.55 6.53
N ARG A 151 2.15 -12.66 5.99
CA ARG A 151 2.79 -14.00 6.10
C ARG A 151 3.59 -14.41 4.87
N GLY A 152 3.53 -13.64 3.79
CA GLY A 152 4.18 -13.98 2.53
C GLY A 152 4.17 -12.81 1.56
N THR A 153 4.78 -13.00 0.41
CA THR A 153 5.09 -11.94 -0.55
C THR A 153 4.16 -11.88 -1.76
N SER A 154 3.20 -12.81 -1.85
CA SER A 154 2.24 -12.87 -2.96
C SER A 154 1.05 -11.91 -2.76
N PRO A 155 0.45 -11.35 -3.83
CA PRO A 155 -0.83 -10.65 -3.73
C PRO A 155 -1.91 -11.54 -3.09
N ASP A 156 -2.73 -10.96 -2.21
CA ASP A 156 -3.84 -11.65 -1.56
C ASP A 156 -5.17 -10.93 -1.85
N LEU A 157 -6.24 -11.28 -1.14
CA LEU A 157 -7.56 -10.68 -1.34
C LEU A 157 -7.56 -9.15 -1.17
N SER A 158 -6.61 -8.56 -0.42
CA SER A 158 -6.46 -7.11 -0.32
C SER A 158 -6.12 -6.47 -1.66
N GLU A 159 -5.10 -6.98 -2.35
CA GLU A 159 -4.71 -6.50 -3.67
C GLU A 159 -5.83 -6.70 -4.69
N ILE A 160 -6.49 -7.85 -4.67
CA ILE A 160 -7.62 -8.14 -5.56
C ILE A 160 -8.78 -7.17 -5.32
N SER A 161 -9.10 -6.90 -4.05
CA SER A 161 -10.14 -5.93 -3.68
C SER A 161 -9.78 -4.51 -4.14
N PHE A 162 -8.50 -4.14 -4.13
CA PHE A 162 -8.00 -2.87 -4.65
C PHE A 162 -8.11 -2.79 -6.18
N LEU A 163 -7.69 -3.83 -6.90
CA LEU A 163 -7.83 -3.93 -8.36
C LEU A 163 -9.31 -3.83 -8.77
N LEU A 164 -10.19 -4.59 -8.14
CA LEU A 164 -11.64 -4.46 -8.34
C LEU A 164 -12.11 -3.03 -8.08
N GLY A 165 -11.55 -2.37 -7.06
CA GLY A 165 -11.87 -0.99 -6.76
C GLY A 165 -11.51 0.02 -7.85
N LEU A 166 -10.36 -0.16 -8.51
CA LEU A 166 -9.97 0.64 -9.69
C LEU A 166 -10.91 0.35 -10.87
N ALA A 167 -11.20 -0.93 -11.11
CA ALA A 167 -12.11 -1.34 -12.17
C ALA A 167 -13.54 -0.82 -11.96
N GLU A 168 -14.04 -0.77 -10.72
CA GLU A 168 -15.36 -0.21 -10.39
C GLU A 168 -15.50 1.25 -10.83
N ILE A 169 -14.45 2.07 -10.64
CA ILE A 169 -14.43 3.48 -11.09
C ILE A 169 -14.59 3.55 -12.61
N VAL A 170 -13.72 2.83 -13.31
CA VAL A 170 -13.67 2.81 -14.78
C VAL A 170 -14.95 2.22 -15.39
N LYS A 171 -15.48 1.14 -14.83
CA LYS A 171 -16.75 0.54 -15.27
C LYS A 171 -17.93 1.47 -15.03
N THR A 172 -17.93 2.23 -13.93
CA THR A 172 -18.97 3.26 -13.68
C THR A 172 -18.94 4.34 -14.76
N MET A 173 -17.75 4.85 -15.12
CA MET A 173 -17.60 5.81 -16.22
C MET A 173 -18.07 5.20 -17.56
N SER A 174 -17.68 3.95 -17.83
CA SER A 174 -17.99 3.28 -19.09
C SER A 174 -19.50 3.01 -19.25
N LEU A 175 -20.22 2.66 -18.18
CA LEU A 175 -21.68 2.50 -18.24
C LEU A 175 -22.39 3.83 -18.52
N ILE A 176 -21.97 4.93 -17.87
CA ILE A 176 -22.52 6.27 -18.14
C ILE A 176 -22.28 6.67 -19.59
N TYR A 177 -21.11 6.36 -20.14
CA TYR A 177 -20.76 6.62 -21.54
C TYR A 177 -21.66 5.85 -22.52
N LYS A 178 -21.84 4.53 -22.29
CA LYS A 178 -22.66 3.66 -23.15
C LYS A 178 -24.15 4.01 -23.19
N GLU A 179 -24.68 4.65 -22.15
CA GLU A 179 -26.06 5.16 -22.16
C GLU A 179 -26.27 6.32 -23.15
N LYS A 180 -25.20 7.01 -23.57
CA LYS A 180 -25.25 8.20 -24.42
C LYS A 180 -24.65 7.99 -25.81
N ILE A 181 -23.71 7.06 -25.93
CA ILE A 181 -22.95 6.83 -27.15
C ILE A 181 -23.00 5.34 -27.50
N THR A 182 -23.55 5.04 -28.69
CA THR A 182 -23.72 3.69 -29.26
C THR A 182 -22.45 3.21 -29.99
N THR A 183 -21.28 3.38 -29.39
CA THR A 183 -20.01 2.88 -29.98
C THR A 183 -19.75 1.42 -29.63
N THR A 184 -18.99 0.75 -30.49
CA THR A 184 -18.51 -0.64 -30.29
C THR A 184 -17.38 -0.77 -29.26
N ASN A 185 -16.75 0.33 -28.84
CA ASN A 185 -15.69 0.29 -27.83
C ASN A 185 -16.25 -0.22 -26.48
N GLU A 186 -15.71 -1.35 -25.99
CA GLU A 186 -16.17 -1.96 -24.75
C GLU A 186 -15.85 -1.11 -23.51
N THR A 187 -14.84 -0.23 -23.58
CA THR A 187 -14.27 0.49 -22.43
C THR A 187 -13.93 1.94 -22.78
N MET A 188 -14.32 2.88 -21.90
CA MET A 188 -14.09 4.32 -22.10
C MET A 188 -12.93 4.88 -21.24
N ALA A 189 -12.46 4.14 -20.23
CA ALA A 189 -11.36 4.60 -19.39
C ALA A 189 -10.42 3.44 -19.01
N ILE A 190 -9.18 3.75 -18.65
CA ILE A 190 -8.22 2.74 -18.21
C ILE A 190 -7.33 3.30 -17.09
N PHE A 191 -7.05 2.48 -16.09
CA PHE A 191 -6.03 2.75 -15.08
C PHE A 191 -4.69 2.16 -15.49
N THR A 192 -3.67 3.00 -15.57
CA THR A 192 -2.27 2.60 -15.55
C THR A 192 -1.76 2.67 -14.11
N VAL A 193 -1.56 1.52 -13.47
CA VAL A 193 -0.93 1.41 -12.16
C VAL A 193 0.59 1.40 -12.34
N ILE A 194 1.26 2.35 -11.70
CA ILE A 194 2.72 2.43 -11.65
C ILE A 194 3.18 1.72 -10.37
N SER A 195 3.59 0.46 -10.49
CA SER A 195 4.16 -0.31 -9.39
C SER A 195 5.54 0.24 -9.07
N ASP A 196 5.68 0.83 -7.89
CA ASP A 196 6.88 1.54 -7.45
C ASP A 196 7.80 0.68 -6.56
N GLY A 197 7.66 -0.64 -6.59
CA GLY A 197 8.51 -1.54 -5.81
C GLY A 197 9.99 -1.42 -6.15
N SER A 198 10.32 -1.44 -7.45
CA SER A 198 11.68 -1.27 -7.98
C SER A 198 12.30 0.11 -7.70
N ARG A 199 11.50 1.08 -7.26
CA ARG A 199 11.98 2.39 -6.84
C ARG A 199 12.64 2.33 -5.46
N PHE A 200 12.07 1.56 -4.55
CA PHE A 200 12.48 1.57 -3.12
C PHE A 200 13.19 0.28 -2.67
N ASN A 201 13.13 -0.80 -3.46
CA ASN A 201 13.57 -2.14 -3.05
C ASN A 201 15.00 -2.18 -2.49
N THR A 202 15.94 -1.46 -3.10
CA THR A 202 17.37 -1.53 -2.76
C THR A 202 17.65 -1.12 -1.31
N PHE A 203 17.08 -0.02 -0.85
CA PHE A 203 17.26 0.45 0.53
C PHE A 203 16.22 -0.11 1.51
N LEU A 204 15.18 -0.79 1.02
CA LEU A 204 14.29 -1.60 1.85
C LEU A 204 14.73 -3.07 1.96
N ASN A 205 15.86 -3.41 1.31
CA ASN A 205 16.46 -4.74 1.24
C ASN A 205 15.55 -5.82 0.62
N GLU A 206 14.66 -5.40 -0.28
CA GLU A 206 13.75 -6.32 -0.95
C GLU A 206 14.37 -6.83 -2.27
N PRO A 207 14.38 -8.16 -2.51
CA PRO A 207 14.94 -8.72 -3.74
C PRO A 207 14.14 -8.29 -4.96
N GLN A 208 14.83 -7.98 -6.05
CA GLN A 208 14.19 -7.61 -7.31
C GLN A 208 13.29 -8.74 -7.85
N GLU A 209 13.67 -9.99 -7.60
CA GLU A 209 12.91 -11.19 -7.97
C GLU A 209 11.56 -11.22 -7.25
N ALA A 210 11.50 -10.79 -5.99
CA ALA A 210 10.25 -10.71 -5.23
C ALA A 210 9.32 -9.63 -5.80
N ILE A 211 9.87 -8.48 -6.20
CA ILE A 211 9.11 -7.41 -6.87
C ILE A 211 8.52 -7.93 -8.19
N LYS A 212 9.36 -8.57 -9.01
CA LYS A 212 8.93 -9.13 -10.31
C LYS A 212 7.85 -10.19 -10.13
N ALA A 213 8.05 -11.14 -9.21
CA ALA A 213 7.07 -12.18 -8.92
C ALA A 213 5.72 -11.60 -8.46
N TYR A 214 5.74 -10.56 -7.60
CA TYR A 214 4.54 -9.86 -7.18
C TYR A 214 3.81 -9.20 -8.36
N GLN A 215 4.53 -8.48 -9.22
CA GLN A 215 3.97 -7.84 -10.41
C GLN A 215 3.38 -8.86 -11.41
N ASP A 216 4.06 -9.98 -11.63
CA ASP A 216 3.57 -11.05 -12.51
C ASP A 216 2.29 -11.69 -11.97
N GLN A 217 2.21 -11.89 -10.65
CA GLN A 217 0.98 -12.37 -10.00
C GLN A 217 -0.16 -11.36 -10.07
N LEU A 218 0.12 -10.05 -9.95
CA LEU A 218 -0.91 -9.03 -10.15
C LEU A 218 -1.45 -9.04 -11.60
N ARG A 219 -0.58 -9.19 -12.60
CA ARG A 219 -0.99 -9.34 -14.00
C ARG A 219 -1.83 -10.60 -14.21
N TRP A 220 -1.45 -11.70 -13.56
CA TRP A 220 -2.24 -12.93 -13.58
C TRP A 220 -3.64 -12.69 -13.00
N TRP A 221 -3.77 -12.01 -11.86
CA TRP A 221 -5.06 -11.66 -11.27
C TRP A 221 -5.88 -10.72 -12.15
N ILE A 222 -5.25 -9.73 -12.78
CA ILE A 222 -5.92 -8.86 -13.75
C ILE A 222 -6.55 -9.68 -14.88
N ASN A 223 -5.80 -10.62 -15.46
CA ASN A 223 -6.32 -11.50 -16.50
C ASN A 223 -7.42 -12.43 -15.97
N LYS A 224 -7.21 -13.05 -14.80
CA LYS A 224 -8.15 -14.00 -14.21
C LYS A 224 -9.50 -13.37 -13.83
N LEU A 225 -9.49 -12.09 -13.44
CA LEU A 225 -10.68 -11.30 -13.11
C LEU A 225 -11.29 -10.60 -14.34
N ASN A 226 -10.75 -10.84 -15.54
CA ASN A 226 -11.13 -10.16 -16.78
C ASN A 226 -11.08 -8.62 -16.66
N LEU A 227 -9.98 -8.11 -16.10
CA LEU A 227 -9.75 -6.69 -15.85
C LEU A 227 -8.76 -6.04 -16.83
N SER A 228 -8.23 -6.79 -17.81
CA SER A 228 -7.15 -6.34 -18.70
C SER A 228 -7.54 -5.14 -19.57
N ASN A 229 -8.84 -4.97 -19.85
CA ASN A 229 -9.35 -3.79 -20.56
C ASN A 229 -9.46 -2.54 -19.67
N PHE A 230 -9.42 -2.69 -18.35
CA PHE A 230 -9.64 -1.61 -17.38
C PHE A 230 -8.39 -1.23 -16.59
N ILE A 231 -7.41 -2.14 -16.48
CA ILE A 231 -6.21 -1.96 -15.65
C ILE A 231 -4.99 -2.51 -16.38
N LYS A 232 -3.93 -1.70 -16.37
CA LYS A 232 -2.57 -2.08 -16.78
C LYS A 232 -1.61 -1.82 -15.63
N ILE A 233 -0.58 -2.66 -15.50
CA ILE A 233 0.52 -2.44 -14.54
C ILE A 233 1.82 -2.18 -15.29
N LEU A 234 2.52 -1.11 -14.92
CA LEU A 234 3.86 -0.77 -15.36
C LEU A 234 4.79 -0.65 -14.15
N ASP A 235 6.06 -1.02 -14.33
CA ASP A 235 7.09 -0.82 -13.32
C ASP A 235 7.58 0.64 -13.33
N TYR A 236 7.83 1.23 -12.16
CA TYR A 236 8.25 2.63 -12.04
C TYR A 236 9.59 2.89 -12.73
N GLN A 237 10.61 2.03 -12.56
CA GLN A 237 11.92 2.24 -13.18
C GLN A 237 11.80 2.16 -14.70
N PHE A 238 11.04 1.18 -15.21
CA PHE A 238 10.73 1.10 -16.63
C PHE A 238 10.11 2.41 -17.16
N VAL A 239 9.18 3.01 -16.41
CA VAL A 239 8.55 4.27 -16.80
C VAL A 239 9.56 5.42 -16.80
N MET A 240 10.38 5.54 -15.76
CA MET A 240 11.38 6.60 -15.67
C MET A 240 12.42 6.49 -16.78
N GLU A 241 12.88 5.29 -17.10
CA GLU A 241 13.92 5.06 -18.12
C GLU A 241 13.42 5.31 -19.55
N ASN A 242 12.15 4.97 -19.84
CA ASN A 242 11.63 4.98 -21.21
C ASN A 242 10.80 6.22 -21.54
N TYR A 243 10.22 6.91 -20.55
CA TYR A 243 9.29 8.01 -20.79
C TYR A 243 9.71 9.34 -20.16
N LEU A 244 10.55 9.34 -19.13
CA LEU A 244 11.03 10.59 -18.55
C LEU A 244 12.14 11.17 -19.43
N SER A 245 12.03 12.45 -19.79
CA SER A 245 13.08 13.09 -20.60
C SER A 245 14.45 12.97 -19.91
N LYS A 246 15.51 12.75 -20.70
CA LYS A 246 16.89 12.63 -20.19
C LYS A 246 17.28 13.80 -19.27
N LYS A 247 16.84 15.02 -19.61
CA LYS A 247 17.07 16.22 -18.78
C LYS A 247 16.44 16.08 -17.39
N LEU A 248 15.15 15.74 -17.32
CA LEU A 248 14.45 15.57 -16.04
C LEU A 248 14.99 14.37 -15.25
N TYR A 249 15.37 13.28 -15.92
CA TYR A 249 15.98 12.13 -15.28
C TYR A 249 17.31 12.47 -14.59
N LEU A 250 18.20 13.19 -15.29
CA LEU A 250 19.48 13.65 -14.72
C LEU A 250 19.27 14.63 -13.56
N GLU A 251 18.29 15.54 -13.69
CA GLU A 251 17.96 16.48 -12.62
C GLU A 251 17.40 15.78 -11.37
N LYS A 252 16.49 14.82 -11.55
CA LYS A 252 15.99 13.95 -10.47
C LYS A 252 17.15 13.29 -9.73
N LYS A 253 18.09 12.69 -10.47
CA LYS A 253 19.27 12.04 -9.89
C LYS A 253 20.14 13.03 -9.10
N ARG A 254 20.41 14.22 -9.65
CA ARG A 254 21.16 15.29 -8.97
C ARG A 254 20.53 15.67 -7.65
N ILE A 255 19.23 15.98 -7.64
CA ILE A 255 18.47 16.33 -6.44
C ILE A 255 18.56 15.19 -5.40
N ARG A 256 18.37 13.94 -5.83
CA ARG A 256 18.46 12.79 -4.92
C ARG A 256 19.83 12.73 -4.23
N ASP A 257 20.90 12.86 -5.00
CA ASP A 257 22.26 12.74 -4.46
C ASP A 257 22.59 13.88 -3.49
N GLU A 258 22.17 15.11 -3.80
CA GLU A 258 22.31 16.27 -2.91
C GLU A 258 21.51 16.12 -1.61
N VAL A 259 20.25 15.73 -1.69
CA VAL A 259 19.40 15.51 -0.51
C VAL A 259 19.95 14.37 0.35
N ARG A 260 20.42 13.29 -0.27
CA ARG A 260 21.04 12.18 0.45
C ARG A 260 22.29 12.64 1.20
N GLN A 261 23.15 13.44 0.57
CA GLN A 261 24.34 14.00 1.21
C GLN A 261 23.98 14.91 2.38
N LEU A 262 22.97 15.77 2.21
CA LEU A 262 22.45 16.63 3.27
C LEU A 262 21.98 15.83 4.49
N TYR A 263 21.09 14.87 4.28
CA TYR A 263 20.55 14.05 5.36
C TYR A 263 21.60 13.11 5.97
N ASN A 264 22.57 12.60 5.20
CA ASN A 264 23.69 11.86 5.78
C ASN A 264 24.50 12.74 6.74
N THR A 265 24.82 13.98 6.33
CA THR A 265 25.59 14.92 7.15
C THR A 265 24.85 15.28 8.44
N LEU A 266 23.53 15.47 8.37
CA LEU A 266 22.72 15.88 9.52
C LEU A 266 22.32 14.72 10.42
N MET A 267 21.88 13.60 9.86
CA MET A 267 21.20 12.54 10.63
C MET A 267 22.12 11.42 11.09
N VAL A 268 23.15 11.04 10.33
CA VAL A 268 24.05 9.94 10.73
C VAL A 268 24.74 10.23 12.07
N PRO A 269 25.30 11.44 12.33
CA PRO A 269 25.94 11.74 13.60
C PRO A 269 24.99 11.74 14.81
N LEU A 270 23.68 11.85 14.59
CA LEU A 270 22.69 11.91 15.67
C LEU A 270 22.31 10.53 16.21
N LEU A 271 22.52 9.47 15.42
CA LEU A 271 22.06 8.14 15.78
C LEU A 271 22.86 7.60 16.97
N ASN A 272 22.23 7.65 18.15
CA ASN A 272 22.69 6.94 19.33
C ASN A 272 21.68 5.84 19.70
N PRO A 273 21.92 4.58 19.30
CA PRO A 273 21.03 3.47 19.60
C PRO A 273 20.78 3.25 21.10
N GLN A 274 21.71 3.67 21.97
CA GLN A 274 21.60 3.56 23.43
C GLN A 274 20.70 4.65 24.04
N ASN A 275 20.43 5.75 23.31
CA ASN A 275 19.55 6.83 23.77
C ASN A 275 18.64 7.29 22.62
N MET A 276 17.65 6.45 22.30
CA MET A 276 16.72 6.75 21.22
C MET A 276 15.83 7.96 21.52
N LEU A 277 15.43 8.20 22.78
CA LEU A 277 14.63 9.38 23.14
C LEU A 277 15.35 10.68 22.74
N GLN A 278 16.62 10.81 23.09
CA GLN A 278 17.43 11.97 22.72
C GLN A 278 17.70 12.01 21.21
N THR A 279 18.00 10.86 20.59
CA THR A 279 18.22 10.74 19.15
C THR A 279 17.02 11.28 18.36
N LEU A 280 15.81 10.82 18.69
CA LEU A 280 14.57 11.23 18.03
C LEU A 280 14.32 12.74 18.23
N SER A 281 14.48 13.24 19.46
CA SER A 281 14.27 14.67 19.77
C SER A 281 15.22 15.58 18.99
N LYS A 282 16.50 15.21 18.91
CA LYS A 282 17.49 15.98 18.12
C LYS A 282 17.18 15.93 16.63
N ALA A 283 16.83 14.77 16.10
CA ALA A 283 16.49 14.61 14.69
C ALA A 283 15.24 15.43 14.29
N ILE A 284 14.23 15.54 15.18
CA ILE A 284 13.08 16.44 14.96
C ILE A 284 13.56 17.89 14.86
N SER A 285 14.40 18.34 15.80
CA SER A 285 14.89 19.73 15.82
C SER A 285 15.80 20.10 14.65
N LEU A 286 16.42 19.10 14.00
CA LEU A 286 17.40 19.27 12.92
C LEU A 286 16.87 18.80 11.55
N ASP A 287 15.60 18.41 11.44
CA ASP A 287 15.01 18.01 10.15
C ASP A 287 15.04 19.20 9.20
N PRO A 288 15.80 19.14 8.07
CA PRO A 288 15.89 20.25 7.13
C PRO A 288 14.61 20.46 6.31
N ASP A 289 13.60 19.60 6.50
CA ASP A 289 12.33 19.60 5.77
C ASP A 289 11.13 19.40 6.73
N PRO A 290 10.89 20.34 7.66
CA PRO A 290 9.78 20.22 8.61
C PRO A 290 8.43 20.24 7.90
N GLU A 291 7.42 19.61 8.49
CA GLU A 291 6.06 19.59 7.99
C GLU A 291 5.15 20.44 8.89
N SER A 292 4.42 21.38 8.32
CA SER A 292 3.60 22.34 9.09
C SER A 292 2.51 21.67 9.94
N CYS A 293 2.00 20.53 9.49
CA CYS A 293 0.96 19.76 10.18
C CYS A 293 1.51 18.62 11.04
N ASN A 294 2.83 18.44 11.15
CA ASN A 294 3.44 17.39 11.96
C ASN A 294 4.65 17.91 12.74
N ALA A 295 4.49 18.01 14.06
CA ALA A 295 5.55 18.48 14.95
C ALA A 295 6.81 17.58 14.96
N GLU A 296 6.71 16.32 14.52
CA GLU A 296 7.86 15.43 14.39
C GLU A 296 8.62 15.60 13.06
N GLY A 297 8.22 16.55 12.20
CA GLY A 297 8.78 16.72 10.87
C GLY A 297 8.43 15.55 9.94
N ARG A 298 9.32 15.25 8.99
CA ARG A 298 9.13 14.17 8.01
C ARG A 298 10.04 12.98 8.27
N PHE A 299 11.23 13.23 8.80
CA PHE A 299 12.22 12.18 9.00
C PHE A 299 11.79 11.14 10.04
N ILE A 300 11.36 11.59 11.22
CA ILE A 300 11.01 10.67 12.32
C ILE A 300 9.75 9.83 12.04
N PRO A 301 8.65 10.39 11.53
CA PRO A 301 7.50 9.56 11.15
C PRO A 301 7.88 8.50 10.11
N LEU A 302 8.69 8.87 9.11
CA LEU A 302 9.13 7.91 8.08
C LEU A 302 10.00 6.82 8.68
N PHE A 303 10.95 7.19 9.54
CA PHE A 303 11.78 6.25 10.27
C PHE A 303 10.95 5.22 11.04
N LYS A 304 9.96 5.70 11.82
CA LYS A 304 9.02 4.82 12.56
C LYS A 304 8.20 3.92 11.63
N SER A 305 7.83 4.39 10.45
CA SER A 305 7.12 3.56 9.45
C SER A 305 8.02 2.50 8.80
N LEU A 306 9.27 2.85 8.49
CA LEU A 306 10.23 1.96 7.84
C LEU A 306 10.72 0.85 8.77
N ILE A 307 10.69 1.07 10.09
CA ILE A 307 11.00 0.04 11.09
C ILE A 307 10.22 -1.25 10.84
N TYR A 308 8.94 -1.10 10.48
CA TYR A 308 8.01 -2.21 10.22
C TYR A 308 7.86 -2.54 8.74
N THR A 309 8.81 -2.12 7.90
CA THR A 309 8.75 -2.30 6.44
C THR A 309 10.03 -2.87 5.89
N ILE A 310 11.19 -2.45 6.41
CA ILE A 310 12.49 -2.94 5.95
C ILE A 310 12.65 -4.44 6.24
N ARG A 311 13.32 -5.12 5.31
CA ARG A 311 13.79 -6.50 5.48
C ARG A 311 15.19 -6.47 6.10
N TYR A 312 15.31 -6.69 7.40
CA TYR A 312 16.58 -6.56 8.12
C TYR A 312 17.60 -7.63 7.69
N LYS A 313 18.68 -7.21 7.04
CA LYS A 313 19.74 -8.11 6.56
C LYS A 313 20.47 -8.75 7.73
N ILE A 314 20.70 -7.98 8.81
CA ILE A 314 21.39 -8.48 9.99
C ILE A 314 20.64 -9.63 10.65
N LEU A 315 19.32 -9.51 10.81
CA LEU A 315 18.49 -10.54 11.43
C LEU A 315 18.44 -11.81 10.57
N ILE A 316 18.32 -11.68 9.25
CA ILE A 316 18.31 -12.83 8.34
C ILE A 316 19.63 -13.60 8.43
N ARG A 317 20.75 -12.87 8.45
CA ARG A 317 22.08 -13.46 8.55
C ARG A 317 22.25 -14.21 9.88
N TYR A 318 21.95 -13.53 10.99
CA TYR A 318 22.05 -14.10 12.32
C TYR A 318 21.16 -15.34 12.49
N ALA A 319 19.88 -15.26 12.08
CA ALA A 319 18.95 -16.37 12.13
C ALA A 319 19.45 -17.59 11.35
N LYS A 320 20.01 -17.38 10.15
CA LYS A 320 20.57 -18.46 9.33
C LYS A 320 21.83 -19.08 9.96
N GLN A 321 22.71 -18.28 10.55
CA GLN A 321 23.98 -18.75 11.12
C GLN A 321 23.83 -19.47 12.45
N ASN A 322 22.82 -19.11 13.24
CA ASN A 322 22.60 -19.64 14.60
C ASN A 322 21.39 -20.58 14.67
N GLU A 323 20.85 -21.01 13.52
CA GLU A 323 19.66 -21.88 13.42
C GLU A 323 18.43 -21.34 14.18
N GLU A 324 18.35 -20.01 14.35
CA GLU A 324 17.22 -19.35 15.00
C GLU A 324 16.07 -19.07 14.01
N HIS A 325 14.85 -19.03 14.52
CA HIS A 325 13.68 -18.74 13.72
C HIS A 325 13.50 -17.23 13.50
N TYR A 326 13.80 -16.73 12.29
CA TYR A 326 13.75 -15.31 11.92
C TYR A 326 12.46 -14.59 12.38
N LEU A 327 11.29 -15.22 12.28
CA LEU A 327 10.02 -14.57 12.64
C LEU A 327 9.88 -14.33 14.15
N ALA A 328 10.41 -15.24 14.98
CA ALA A 328 10.42 -15.08 16.43
C ALA A 328 11.39 -13.95 16.81
N LEU A 329 12.62 -14.04 16.29
CA LEU A 329 13.67 -13.03 16.49
C LEU A 329 13.22 -11.62 16.09
N TYR A 330 12.60 -11.47 14.92
CA TYR A 330 12.05 -10.19 14.45
C TYR A 330 11.01 -9.65 15.43
N SER A 331 10.08 -10.50 15.88
CA SER A 331 8.99 -10.08 16.76
C SER A 331 9.52 -9.65 18.14
N ASP A 332 10.48 -10.39 18.69
CA ASP A 332 11.05 -10.10 20.01
C ASP A 332 11.85 -8.79 20.01
N ILE A 333 12.73 -8.60 19.02
CA ILE A 333 13.57 -7.40 18.95
C ILE A 333 12.75 -6.15 18.60
N THR A 334 11.77 -6.26 17.71
CA THR A 334 10.94 -5.09 17.35
C THR A 334 10.05 -4.59 18.49
N LYS A 335 9.70 -5.44 19.47
CA LYS A 335 9.02 -5.02 20.71
C LYS A 335 9.89 -4.11 21.57
N HIS A 336 11.19 -4.34 21.61
CA HIS A 336 12.17 -3.59 22.41
C HIS A 336 12.96 -2.56 21.60
N LEU A 337 12.50 -2.16 20.40
CA LEU A 337 13.38 -1.46 19.46
C LEU A 337 13.95 -0.14 20.00
N PHE A 338 13.17 0.59 20.80
CA PHE A 338 13.58 1.87 21.39
C PHE A 338 14.15 1.76 22.81
N GLU A 339 14.23 0.53 23.35
CA GLU A 339 14.69 0.25 24.71
C GLU A 339 15.90 -0.69 24.64
N PRO A 340 17.09 -0.26 25.09
CA PRO A 340 18.26 -1.13 25.11
C PRO A 340 18.05 -2.35 26.00
N TYR A 341 18.45 -3.53 25.53
CA TYR A 341 18.46 -4.75 26.36
C TYR A 341 19.57 -4.72 27.40
N THR A 342 20.70 -4.08 27.04
CA THR A 342 21.86 -3.87 27.91
C THR A 342 22.72 -2.75 27.33
N GLN A 343 23.74 -2.33 28.05
CA GLN A 343 24.73 -1.38 27.55
C GLN A 343 25.90 -2.14 26.92
N LEU A 344 26.20 -1.86 25.65
CA LEU A 344 27.39 -2.39 24.97
C LEU A 344 28.39 -1.25 24.75
N LYS A 345 29.66 -1.48 25.15
CA LYS A 345 30.79 -0.61 24.79
C LYS A 345 31.35 -1.01 23.42
N GLU A 346 32.23 -0.20 22.84
CA GLU A 346 32.87 -0.49 21.53
C GLU A 346 33.55 -1.87 21.50
N ASP A 347 34.28 -2.23 22.56
CA ASP A 347 34.92 -3.55 22.68
C ASP A 347 33.88 -4.69 22.75
N ASP A 348 32.72 -4.44 23.38
CA ASP A 348 31.63 -5.41 23.42
C ASP A 348 31.01 -5.58 22.03
N LEU A 349 30.82 -4.49 21.27
CA LEU A 349 30.28 -4.53 19.92
C LEU A 349 31.19 -5.36 18.98
N ALA A 350 32.50 -5.08 19.00
CA ALA A 350 33.47 -5.82 18.19
C ALA A 350 33.51 -7.32 18.56
N ARG A 351 33.44 -7.63 19.86
CA ARG A 351 33.38 -9.02 20.34
C ARG A 351 32.11 -9.74 19.91
N VAL A 352 30.94 -9.09 20.04
CA VAL A 352 29.64 -9.67 19.64
C VAL A 352 29.57 -9.84 18.13
N GLU A 353 30.04 -8.86 17.35
CA GLU A 353 30.11 -8.95 15.89
C GLU A 353 30.97 -10.14 15.46
N THR A 354 32.16 -10.28 16.06
CA THR A 354 33.06 -11.41 15.79
C THR A 354 32.39 -12.74 16.10
N PHE A 355 31.72 -12.85 17.25
CA PHE A 355 30.96 -14.04 17.64
C PHE A 355 29.83 -14.36 16.65
N ILE A 356 29.02 -13.36 16.25
CA ILE A 356 27.93 -13.55 15.28
C ILE A 356 28.47 -14.01 13.92
N THR A 357 29.62 -13.48 13.50
CA THR A 357 30.20 -13.79 12.20
C THR A 357 30.92 -15.14 12.19
N ASN A 358 31.50 -15.54 13.32
CA ASN A 358 32.18 -16.82 13.51
C ASN A 358 31.88 -17.42 14.90
N PRO A 359 30.77 -18.18 15.04
CA PRO A 359 30.35 -18.75 16.32
C PRO A 359 31.33 -19.77 16.92
N GLN A 360 32.28 -20.28 16.13
CA GLN A 360 33.29 -21.24 16.59
C GLN A 360 34.37 -20.60 17.47
N GLN A 361 34.48 -19.27 17.49
CA GLN A 361 35.36 -18.57 18.42
C GLN A 361 34.72 -18.52 19.81
N GLN A 362 35.38 -19.10 20.81
CA GLN A 362 34.94 -19.23 22.22
C GLN A 362 34.92 -17.90 23.01
N SER A 363 34.41 -16.83 22.40
CA SER A 363 34.12 -15.59 23.11
C SER A 363 32.89 -15.82 23.99
N ARG A 364 32.99 -15.61 25.32
CA ARG A 364 31.81 -15.60 26.20
C ARG A 364 30.93 -14.39 25.84
N VAL A 365 29.90 -14.60 25.03
CA VAL A 365 28.88 -13.60 24.68
C VAL A 365 27.52 -14.10 25.15
N THR A 366 26.77 -13.26 25.85
CA THR A 366 25.41 -13.61 26.31
C THR A 366 24.36 -13.32 25.24
N GLN A 367 23.22 -14.02 25.30
CA GLN A 367 22.09 -13.79 24.40
C GLN A 367 21.59 -12.33 24.45
N ILE A 368 21.56 -11.73 25.64
CA ILE A 368 21.18 -10.32 25.84
C ILE A 368 22.13 -9.39 25.08
N GLN A 369 23.43 -9.67 25.07
CA GLN A 369 24.41 -8.90 24.30
C GLN A 369 24.21 -9.07 22.79
N CYS A 370 23.90 -10.29 22.33
CA CYS A 370 23.55 -10.53 20.92
C CYS A 370 22.29 -9.73 20.52
N TYR A 371 21.22 -9.79 21.33
CA TYR A 371 19.96 -9.10 21.02
C TYR A 371 20.14 -7.59 21.00
N GLU A 372 20.91 -7.03 21.94
CA GLU A 372 21.25 -5.62 21.92
C GLU A 372 22.04 -5.24 20.66
N TYR A 373 23.05 -6.02 20.28
CA TYR A 373 23.81 -5.77 19.05
C TYR A 373 22.90 -5.79 17.81
N LEU A 374 22.01 -6.79 17.70
CA LEU A 374 21.05 -6.91 16.61
C LEU A 374 20.08 -5.73 16.57
N ARG A 375 19.56 -5.29 17.75
CA ARG A 375 18.71 -4.10 17.87
C ARG A 375 19.41 -2.84 17.37
N GLN A 376 20.66 -2.61 17.78
CA GLN A 376 21.44 -1.46 17.30
C GLN A 376 21.70 -1.53 15.80
N ALA A 377 22.02 -2.71 15.27
CA ALA A 377 22.21 -2.91 13.83
C ALA A 377 20.92 -2.66 13.03
N MET A 378 19.76 -3.11 13.52
CA MET A 378 18.46 -2.80 12.93
C MET A 378 18.21 -1.30 12.89
N LEU A 379 18.46 -0.59 14.00
CA LEU A 379 18.31 0.88 14.06
C LEU A 379 19.23 1.58 13.05
N LYS A 380 20.49 1.13 12.90
CA LYS A 380 21.41 1.64 11.87
C LYS A 380 20.89 1.38 10.46
N GLU A 381 20.42 0.17 10.16
CA GLU A 381 19.85 -0.20 8.86
C GLU A 381 18.65 0.69 8.50
N VAL A 382 17.67 0.83 9.41
CA VAL A 382 16.45 1.60 9.14
C VAL A 382 16.71 3.12 9.10
N TRP A 383 17.66 3.63 9.89
CA TRP A 383 18.06 5.03 9.84
C TRP A 383 18.65 5.38 8.47
N GLN A 384 19.55 4.54 7.95
CA GLN A 384 20.13 4.73 6.62
C GLN A 384 19.08 4.56 5.51
N ALA A 385 18.16 3.60 5.66
CA ALA A 385 17.05 3.43 4.73
C ALA A 385 16.15 4.67 4.69
N THR A 386 15.91 5.30 5.84
CA THR A 386 15.11 6.55 5.96
C THR A 386 15.77 7.69 5.18
N ILE A 387 17.08 7.87 5.34
CA ILE A 387 17.84 8.89 4.58
C ILE A 387 17.68 8.68 3.06
N ASN A 388 17.87 7.44 2.60
CA ASN A 388 17.74 7.11 1.18
C ASN A 388 16.29 7.27 0.67
N TYR A 389 15.31 6.88 1.47
CA TYR A 389 13.90 6.99 1.13
C TYR A 389 13.48 8.46 0.98
N ILE A 390 13.86 9.35 1.91
CA ILE A 390 13.58 10.79 1.79
C ILE A 390 14.25 11.36 0.56
N ALA A 391 15.52 11.04 0.32
CA ALA A 391 16.22 11.50 -0.87
C ALA A 391 15.47 11.11 -2.15
N GLU A 392 14.98 9.87 -2.21
CA GLU A 392 14.21 9.37 -3.36
C GLU A 392 12.84 10.06 -3.49
N ILE A 393 12.13 10.34 -2.40
CA ILE A 393 10.87 11.10 -2.43
C ILE A 393 11.10 12.57 -2.84
N ARG A 394 12.08 13.23 -2.25
CA ARG A 394 12.44 14.62 -2.55
C ARG A 394 12.89 14.80 -4.00
N SER A 395 13.52 13.78 -4.58
CA SER A 395 13.89 13.80 -5.99
C SER A 395 12.70 13.85 -6.95
N ASP A 396 11.50 13.44 -6.54
CA ASP A 396 10.27 13.71 -7.31
C ASP A 396 9.67 15.08 -6.97
N ARG A 397 9.64 15.40 -5.67
CA ARG A 397 8.94 16.59 -5.16
C ARG A 397 9.60 17.89 -5.56
N ASP A 398 10.93 17.90 -5.55
CA ASP A 398 11.69 19.13 -5.73
C ASP A 398 11.92 19.46 -7.21
N LEU A 399 11.49 18.57 -8.11
CA LEU A 399 11.36 18.87 -9.54
C LEU A 399 10.25 19.89 -9.79
N ALA A 400 10.38 20.63 -10.91
CA ALA A 400 9.37 21.59 -11.34
C ALA A 400 8.02 20.94 -11.70
N VAL A 401 8.02 19.66 -12.10
CA VAL A 401 6.85 18.89 -12.51
C VAL A 401 6.96 17.46 -11.97
N ASP A 402 5.84 16.89 -11.50
CA ASP A 402 5.75 15.49 -11.08
C ASP A 402 6.24 14.56 -12.23
N PRO A 403 7.18 13.63 -11.95
CA PRO A 403 7.74 12.76 -12.99
C PRO A 403 6.70 11.91 -13.70
N ILE A 404 5.73 11.35 -12.95
CA ILE A 404 4.67 10.52 -13.54
C ILE A 404 3.79 11.38 -14.45
N SER A 405 3.39 12.58 -14.02
CA SER A 405 2.66 13.52 -14.86
C SER A 405 3.46 13.99 -16.08
N SER A 406 4.79 14.03 -16.01
CA SER A 406 5.65 14.36 -17.14
C SER A 406 5.73 13.21 -18.15
N CYS A 407 5.73 11.96 -17.69
CA CYS A 407 5.68 10.77 -18.55
C CYS A 407 4.29 10.53 -19.16
N PHE A 408 3.23 10.98 -18.48
CA PHE A 408 1.83 10.71 -18.81
C PHE A 408 0.99 11.99 -18.81
N THR A 409 1.32 12.92 -19.71
CA THR A 409 0.74 14.28 -19.74
C THR A 409 -0.78 14.30 -19.98
N ASP A 410 -1.27 13.33 -20.75
CA ASP A 410 -2.69 13.15 -21.07
C ASP A 410 -3.47 12.38 -19.98
N HIS A 411 -2.79 11.81 -18.98
CA HIS A 411 -3.47 11.04 -17.93
C HIS A 411 -3.99 11.92 -16.80
N ILE A 412 -5.10 11.50 -16.20
CA ILE A 412 -5.58 12.06 -14.92
C ILE A 412 -4.78 11.42 -13.78
N ARG A 413 -4.13 12.27 -12.98
CA ARG A 413 -3.23 11.84 -11.90
C ARG A 413 -4.04 11.46 -10.65
N TRP A 414 -3.99 10.17 -10.31
CA TRP A 414 -4.54 9.58 -9.09
C TRP A 414 -3.44 9.21 -8.11
N THR A 415 -3.73 9.16 -6.82
CA THR A 415 -2.77 8.92 -5.74
C THR A 415 -3.42 8.17 -4.59
N ILE A 416 -2.64 7.52 -3.72
CA ILE A 416 -3.16 6.93 -2.46
C ILE A 416 -3.20 7.95 -1.30
N HIS A 417 -2.52 9.09 -1.46
CA HIS A 417 -2.43 10.16 -0.47
C HIS A 417 -3.16 11.42 -0.96
N ALA A 418 -4.09 11.96 -0.17
CA ALA A 418 -4.82 13.18 -0.53
C ALA A 418 -3.88 14.38 -0.69
N LYS A 419 -3.82 14.95 -1.90
CA LYS A 419 -2.96 16.09 -2.27
C LYS A 419 -3.71 17.03 -3.19
N SER A 420 -3.38 18.32 -3.13
CA SER A 420 -3.90 19.29 -4.09
C SER A 420 -3.45 18.91 -5.51
N GLY A 421 -4.33 19.09 -6.48
CA GLY A 421 -4.11 18.70 -7.88
C GLY A 421 -4.11 17.20 -8.16
N GLN A 422 -4.48 16.33 -7.22
CA GLN A 422 -4.52 14.88 -7.48
C GLN A 422 -5.79 14.23 -6.90
N MET A 423 -6.29 13.21 -7.60
CA MET A 423 -7.44 12.43 -7.14
C MET A 423 -6.98 11.32 -6.20
N ALA A 424 -7.30 11.40 -4.92
CA ALA A 424 -6.88 10.37 -3.98
C ALA A 424 -7.87 9.22 -3.90
N ILE A 425 -7.40 7.99 -4.14
CA ILE A 425 -8.25 6.81 -4.01
C ILE A 425 -8.57 6.53 -2.54
N LEU A 426 -9.83 6.21 -2.29
CA LEU A 426 -10.29 5.69 -1.02
C LEU A 426 -10.10 4.17 -0.99
N THR A 427 -9.37 3.69 0.01
CA THR A 427 -9.32 2.29 0.40
C THR A 427 -10.21 2.04 1.61
N THR A 428 -10.62 0.80 1.85
CA THR A 428 -11.53 0.46 2.95
C THR A 428 -10.81 0.58 4.30
N THR A 429 -11.46 1.25 5.26
CA THR A 429 -10.96 1.47 6.62
C THR A 429 -11.70 0.57 7.61
N ALA A 430 -11.00 -0.31 8.33
CA ALA A 430 -11.60 -1.12 9.40
C ALA A 430 -11.73 -0.30 10.69
N THR A 431 -10.62 0.23 11.18
CA THR A 431 -10.52 1.08 12.37
C THR A 431 -9.48 2.17 12.11
N GLY A 432 -9.83 3.44 12.35
CA GLY A 432 -8.90 4.56 12.13
C GLY A 432 -8.43 4.69 10.67
N ASP A 433 -7.11 4.77 10.50
CA ASP A 433 -6.49 5.02 9.20
C ASP A 433 -6.53 3.82 8.25
N PRO A 434 -6.67 4.07 6.94
CA PRO A 434 -6.65 3.01 5.95
C PRO A 434 -5.26 2.38 5.84
N ILE A 435 -5.22 1.05 5.96
CA ILE A 435 -4.04 0.25 5.67
C ILE A 435 -4.04 -0.06 4.18
N GLN A 436 -2.91 0.20 3.52
CA GLN A 436 -2.79 -0.08 2.10
C GLN A 436 -2.73 -1.60 1.85
N PRO A 437 -3.25 -2.09 0.70
CA PRO A 437 -3.36 -3.53 0.42
C PRO A 437 -2.08 -4.34 0.64
N TRP A 438 -0.93 -3.74 0.32
CA TRP A 438 0.38 -4.37 0.41
C TRP A 438 1.03 -4.31 1.81
N HIS A 439 0.39 -3.65 2.77
CA HIS A 439 0.84 -3.57 4.18
C HIS A 439 -0.04 -4.39 5.15
N GLY A 440 -0.90 -5.26 4.63
CA GLY A 440 -1.74 -6.16 5.42
C GLY A 440 -2.27 -7.31 4.57
N THR A 441 -3.25 -8.05 5.09
CA THR A 441 -3.96 -9.11 4.37
C THR A 441 -5.47 -8.86 4.40
N GLY A 442 -6.17 -9.33 3.37
CA GLY A 442 -7.61 -9.16 3.25
C GLY A 442 -8.36 -9.92 4.35
N VAL A 443 -9.37 -9.30 4.95
CA VAL A 443 -10.25 -9.95 5.94
C VAL A 443 -11.71 -9.68 5.65
N PHE A 444 -12.53 -10.73 5.68
CA PHE A 444 -13.99 -10.58 5.70
C PHE A 444 -14.44 -10.28 7.13
N LYS A 445 -15.10 -9.13 7.32
CA LYS A 445 -15.64 -8.69 8.62
C LYS A 445 -17.05 -8.15 8.47
N LEU A 446 -17.86 -8.35 9.51
CA LEU A 446 -19.20 -7.78 9.57
C LEU A 446 -19.15 -6.27 9.78
N THR A 447 -20.08 -5.58 9.14
CA THR A 447 -20.38 -4.18 9.37
C THR A 447 -21.42 -4.06 10.50
N LYS A 448 -21.61 -2.85 11.04
CA LYS A 448 -22.67 -2.57 12.03
C LYS A 448 -24.08 -2.96 11.57
N ASN A 449 -24.30 -3.03 10.25
CA ASN A 449 -25.58 -3.39 9.63
C ASN A 449 -25.62 -4.85 9.17
N ASN A 450 -24.80 -5.73 9.74
CA ASN A 450 -24.72 -7.17 9.44
C ASN A 450 -24.41 -7.51 7.96
N LYS A 451 -23.88 -6.55 7.19
CA LYS A 451 -23.30 -6.81 5.86
C LYS A 451 -21.83 -7.21 5.97
N ILE A 452 -21.34 -7.99 5.02
CA ILE A 452 -19.94 -8.44 4.99
C ILE A 452 -19.14 -7.47 4.11
N LYS A 453 -17.95 -7.09 4.57
CA LYS A 453 -17.04 -6.21 3.83
C LYS A 453 -15.60 -6.71 3.94
N ILE A 454 -14.80 -6.40 2.92
CA ILE A 454 -13.37 -6.67 2.90
C ILE A 454 -12.62 -5.47 3.47
N TYR A 455 -11.79 -5.73 4.46
CA TYR A 455 -10.83 -4.78 5.01
C TYR A 455 -9.42 -5.31 4.82
N THR A 456 -8.42 -4.44 4.98
CA THR A 456 -7.00 -4.82 5.04
C THR A 456 -6.52 -4.55 6.46
N LEU A 457 -5.96 -5.57 7.11
CA LEU A 457 -5.40 -5.50 8.46
C LEU A 457 -4.03 -6.19 8.51
N PRO A 458 -3.11 -5.78 9.39
CA PRO A 458 -1.82 -6.46 9.53
C PRO A 458 -2.03 -7.82 10.19
N VAL A 459 -1.21 -8.80 9.81
CA VAL A 459 -1.30 -10.17 10.34
C VAL A 459 -1.22 -10.22 11.87
N LEU A 460 -0.40 -9.37 12.51
CA LEU A 460 -0.31 -9.32 13.97
C LEU A 460 -1.68 -9.03 14.63
N LEU A 461 -2.44 -8.07 14.09
CA LEU A 461 -3.77 -7.75 14.60
C LEU A 461 -4.77 -8.86 14.28
N LEU A 462 -4.73 -9.40 13.07
CA LEU A 462 -5.65 -10.46 12.64
C LEU A 462 -5.51 -11.69 13.52
N GLU A 463 -4.30 -12.14 13.79
CA GLU A 463 -4.04 -13.35 14.57
C GLU A 463 -4.24 -13.12 16.06
N GLY A 464 -3.84 -11.96 16.58
CA GLY A 464 -4.12 -11.57 17.96
C GLY A 464 -5.63 -11.46 18.25
N GLU A 465 -6.43 -11.02 17.27
CA GLU A 465 -7.90 -11.01 17.35
C GLU A 465 -8.55 -12.38 17.05
N LYS A 466 -7.74 -13.43 16.92
CA LYS A 466 -8.18 -14.81 16.67
C LYS A 466 -8.91 -14.99 15.33
N ALA A 467 -8.58 -14.19 14.31
CA ALA A 467 -9.12 -14.37 12.96
C ALA A 467 -8.66 -15.70 12.34
N VAL A 468 -9.50 -16.30 11.51
CA VAL A 468 -9.25 -17.61 10.90
C VAL A 468 -8.53 -17.41 9.56
N PRO A 469 -7.29 -17.91 9.38
CA PRO A 469 -6.59 -17.81 8.10
C PRO A 469 -7.24 -18.77 7.09
N VAL A 470 -7.33 -18.34 5.83
CA VAL A 470 -7.83 -19.18 4.74
C VAL A 470 -6.73 -19.40 3.72
N LEU A 471 -6.34 -20.67 3.56
CA LEU A 471 -5.35 -21.13 2.60
C LEU A 471 -6.06 -21.63 1.34
N ILE A 472 -5.45 -21.42 0.18
CA ILE A 472 -5.93 -22.03 -1.07
C ILE A 472 -5.07 -23.25 -1.35
N VAL A 473 -5.69 -24.41 -1.52
CA VAL A 473 -5.00 -25.62 -1.96
C VAL A 473 -5.29 -25.84 -3.44
N ASN A 474 -4.21 -26.00 -4.20
CA ASN A 474 -4.25 -26.13 -5.65
C ASN A 474 -4.33 -27.61 -6.03
N LYS A 475 -5.35 -28.00 -6.82
CA LYS A 475 -5.45 -29.31 -7.46
C LYS A 475 -5.25 -29.22 -8.99
N GLY A 476 -4.32 -28.35 -9.43
CA GLY A 476 -3.85 -28.31 -10.82
C GLY A 476 -4.39 -27.19 -11.72
N LEU A 477 -4.94 -26.10 -11.16
CA LEU A 477 -5.58 -25.03 -11.95
C LEU A 477 -5.02 -23.62 -11.73
N THR A 478 -4.05 -23.48 -10.83
CA THR A 478 -3.30 -22.23 -10.64
C THR A 478 -1.81 -22.49 -10.84
N PRO A 479 -1.02 -21.54 -11.37
CA PRO A 479 0.43 -21.66 -11.30
C PRO A 479 0.89 -21.80 -9.84
N ASP A 480 2.06 -22.39 -9.60
CA ASP A 480 2.65 -22.70 -8.27
C ASP A 480 2.86 -21.47 -7.33
N PHE A 481 2.35 -20.29 -7.72
CA PHE A 481 2.52 -19.02 -7.03
C PHE A 481 1.65 -18.83 -5.79
N ILE A 482 0.57 -19.62 -5.62
CA ILE A 482 -0.19 -19.61 -4.36
C ILE A 482 0.53 -20.54 -3.37
N THR A 483 1.47 -19.96 -2.63
CA THR A 483 2.22 -20.69 -1.61
C THR A 483 1.27 -21.21 -0.53
N GLN A 484 1.31 -22.51 -0.25
CA GLN A 484 0.47 -23.18 0.77
C GLN A 484 0.65 -22.61 2.19
N SER A 485 1.65 -21.77 2.43
CA SER A 485 1.97 -21.16 3.72
C SER A 485 1.45 -19.72 3.90
N GLN A 486 0.96 -19.06 2.84
CA GLN A 486 0.40 -17.71 2.92
C GLN A 486 -1.14 -17.78 2.89
N PRO A 487 -1.83 -17.15 3.86
CA PRO A 487 -3.28 -16.97 3.79
C PRO A 487 -3.64 -16.04 2.65
N PHE A 488 -4.61 -16.46 1.85
CA PHE A 488 -5.18 -15.64 0.78
C PHE A 488 -6.16 -14.59 1.34
N PHE A 489 -6.79 -14.88 2.47
CA PHE A 489 -7.50 -13.93 3.31
C PHE A 489 -7.69 -14.49 4.72
N TYR A 490 -8.26 -13.68 5.61
CA TYR A 490 -8.73 -14.08 6.92
C TYR A 490 -10.25 -13.92 7.04
N ILE A 491 -10.85 -14.67 7.97
CA ILE A 491 -12.22 -14.46 8.44
C ILE A 491 -12.17 -13.90 9.85
N HIS A 492 -12.77 -12.72 10.05
CA HIS A 492 -12.88 -12.14 11.38
C HIS A 492 -13.79 -13.01 12.28
N ARG A 493 -13.45 -13.14 13.57
CA ARG A 493 -14.14 -14.02 14.53
C ARG A 493 -15.65 -13.81 14.66
N GLU A 494 -16.13 -12.61 14.33
CA GLU A 494 -17.56 -12.26 14.37
C GLU A 494 -18.37 -12.93 13.26
N LEU A 495 -17.74 -13.34 12.16
CA LEU A 495 -18.41 -14.04 11.07
C LEU A 495 -18.46 -15.54 11.38
N THR A 496 -19.60 -16.00 11.88
CA THR A 496 -19.81 -17.41 12.23
C THR A 496 -20.24 -18.24 11.01
N TYR A 497 -19.80 -19.50 10.94
CA TYR A 497 -20.14 -20.47 9.90
C TYR A 497 -19.87 -21.89 10.40
N LYS A 498 -20.59 -22.90 9.89
CA LYS A 498 -20.37 -24.31 10.25
C LYS A 498 -19.34 -25.00 9.35
N ASN A 499 -19.25 -24.57 8.09
CA ASN A 499 -18.32 -25.12 7.10
C ASN A 499 -18.01 -24.09 5.99
N VAL A 500 -17.07 -24.43 5.10
CA VAL A 500 -16.63 -23.58 3.99
C VAL A 500 -17.78 -23.18 3.07
N ASN A 501 -18.69 -24.10 2.73
CA ASN A 501 -19.79 -23.82 1.80
C ASN A 501 -20.78 -22.81 2.41
N GLU A 502 -21.10 -22.94 3.71
CA GLU A 502 -21.93 -21.95 4.41
C GLU A 502 -21.23 -20.58 4.49
N LEU A 503 -19.92 -20.55 4.70
CA LEU A 503 -19.14 -19.32 4.68
C LEU A 503 -19.24 -18.63 3.31
N LEU A 504 -19.02 -19.36 2.22
CA LEU A 504 -19.10 -18.83 0.85
C LEU A 504 -20.51 -18.35 0.51
N ASP A 505 -21.54 -19.10 0.89
CA ASP A 505 -22.95 -18.69 0.72
C ASP A 505 -23.26 -17.40 1.48
N LYS A 506 -22.80 -17.29 2.75
CA LYS A 506 -22.94 -16.07 3.56
C LYS A 506 -22.26 -14.88 2.91
N ILE A 507 -21.02 -15.06 2.42
CA ILE A 507 -20.29 -14.02 1.68
C ILE A 507 -21.09 -13.62 0.44
N SER A 508 -21.49 -14.57 -0.39
CA SER A 508 -22.25 -14.32 -1.62
C SER A 508 -23.50 -13.47 -1.39
N LYS A 509 -24.28 -13.80 -0.35
CA LYS A 509 -25.54 -13.11 -0.04
C LYS A 509 -25.37 -11.74 0.61
N ASN A 510 -24.28 -11.51 1.35
CA ASN A 510 -24.17 -10.36 2.25
C ASN A 510 -23.00 -9.43 1.97
N ILE A 511 -22.11 -9.77 1.03
CA ILE A 511 -20.98 -8.93 0.70
C ILE A 511 -21.43 -7.61 0.06
N ILE A 512 -20.84 -6.51 0.52
CA ILE A 512 -21.00 -5.19 -0.07
C ILE A 512 -19.64 -4.59 -0.43
N ARG A 513 -19.63 -3.74 -1.46
CA ARG A 513 -18.43 -3.03 -1.95
C ARG A 513 -18.37 -1.56 -1.53
N ASN A 514 -19.34 -1.08 -0.75
CA ASN A 514 -19.33 0.28 -0.21
C ASN A 514 -18.09 0.55 0.66
N ARG A 515 -17.33 1.59 0.33
CA ARG A 515 -16.12 1.98 1.08
C ARG A 515 -16.43 2.81 2.32
N LYS A 516 -17.47 3.65 2.25
CA LYS A 516 -18.04 4.36 3.41
C LYS A 516 -19.47 3.88 3.63
N LEU A 517 -19.81 3.60 4.88
CA LEU A 517 -21.18 3.31 5.31
C LEU A 517 -21.95 4.60 5.55
#